data_AF-A0A958SD01-F1
#
_entry.id   AF-A0A958SD01-F1
#
_cell.length_a   1.000
_cell.length_b   1.000
_cell.length_c   1.000
_cell.angle_alpha   90.00
_cell.angle_beta   90.00
_cell.angle_gamma   90.00
#
_symmetry.space_group_name_H-M   'P 1'
#
loop_
_entity.id
_entity.type
_entity.pdbx_description
1 polymer ?
#
loop_
_entity_poly.entity_id
_entity_poly.type
_entity_poly.pdbx_seq_one_letter_code
_entity_poly.pdbx_strand_id
1 'polypeptide(L)'
;MKKDNLLHFPLVKRVGKIEAMKRFRMLNQEKILEQKKALLTGALASILFIMSFINSSLLDNRDMGKNPQFGARGVASINQRDLEWEHQLAAKLSVNERGIASIGYQPTLLEKLQFETLEGKYFLSFENGKIRHIEYSAHAQRNPNYVNNRELFLQKNRNLISQDFDQVEKKETKIEDQFIVENYTLMKDEKIVSSAQFKLDKHGRFLGLSIQ
;
A
#
# COMPACT_ATOMS: atom_id res chain seq x y z
N MET A 1 -28.77 70.29 24.51
CA MET A 1 -27.53 70.27 23.71
C MET A 1 -26.47 69.47 24.48
N LYS A 2 -26.12 68.26 24.02
CA LYS A 2 -24.97 67.49 24.52
C LYS A 2 -23.94 67.41 23.39
N LYS A 3 -22.68 67.74 23.68
CA LYS A 3 -21.54 67.62 22.76
C LYS A 3 -20.86 66.29 23.02
N ASP A 4 -20.70 65.48 21.99
CA ASP A 4 -20.00 64.21 22.06
C ASP A 4 -18.49 64.44 22.03
N ASN A 5 -17.82 64.01 23.10
CA ASN A 5 -16.36 63.94 23.19
C ASN A 5 -15.91 62.58 22.65
N LEU A 6 -15.36 62.56 21.43
CA LEU A 6 -14.66 61.40 20.89
C LEU A 6 -13.22 61.79 20.52
N LEU A 7 -12.27 61.18 21.23
CA LEU A 7 -10.83 61.30 20.94
C LEU A 7 -10.46 60.31 19.84
N HIS A 8 -9.94 60.83 18.73
CA HIS A 8 -9.41 60.04 17.63
C HIS A 8 -7.93 59.73 17.86
N PHE A 9 -7.56 58.45 17.92
CA PHE A 9 -6.17 58.02 17.96
C PHE A 9 -5.70 57.58 16.55
N PRO A 10 -4.48 57.97 16.11
CA PRO A 10 -3.95 57.57 14.82
C PRO A 10 -3.43 56.12 14.86
N LEU A 11 -3.88 55.30 13.90
CA LEU A 11 -3.37 53.94 13.69
C LEU A 11 -1.99 54.00 13.01
N VAL A 12 -0.95 53.66 13.75
CA VAL A 12 0.43 53.54 13.22
C VAL A 12 0.53 52.29 12.33
N LYS A 13 0.78 52.48 11.03
CA LYS A 13 0.99 51.41 10.03
C LYS A 13 2.23 50.57 10.36
N ARG A 14 2.08 49.40 10.99
CA ARG A 14 3.12 48.36 11.16
C ARG A 14 3.17 47.35 10.01
N VAL A 15 3.02 47.80 8.76
CA VAL A 15 2.92 46.87 7.60
C VAL A 15 4.30 46.34 7.16
N GLY A 16 5.37 47.14 7.24
CA GLY A 16 6.68 46.74 6.70
C GLY A 16 7.43 45.63 7.47
N LYS A 17 7.19 45.49 8.79
CA LYS A 17 7.97 44.55 9.62
C LYS A 17 7.49 43.08 9.45
N ILE A 18 6.22 42.89 9.09
CA ILE A 18 5.60 41.56 8.93
C ILE A 18 6.02 40.92 7.59
N GLU A 19 6.11 41.71 6.53
CA GLU A 19 6.54 41.22 5.21
C GLU A 19 8.03 40.86 5.18
N ALA A 20 8.90 41.66 5.82
CA ALA A 20 10.32 41.35 5.94
C ALA A 20 10.57 40.03 6.70
N MET A 21 9.80 39.77 7.77
CA MET A 21 9.92 38.54 8.55
C MET A 21 9.44 37.30 7.78
N LYS A 22 8.42 37.43 6.94
CA LYS A 22 7.95 36.33 6.07
C LYS A 22 8.98 35.97 4.99
N ARG A 23 9.61 36.97 4.36
CA ARG A 23 10.65 36.75 3.34
C ARG A 23 11.89 36.06 3.92
N PHE A 24 12.33 36.45 5.12
CA PHE A 24 13.44 35.79 5.82
C PHE A 24 13.16 34.32 6.16
N ARG A 25 11.91 33.97 6.54
CA ARG A 25 11.52 32.58 6.80
C ARG A 25 11.54 31.73 5.53
N MET A 26 11.07 32.25 4.40
CA MET A 26 11.08 31.53 3.12
C MET A 26 12.51 31.25 2.64
N LEU A 27 13.40 32.25 2.69
CA LEU A 27 14.80 32.09 2.28
C LEU A 27 15.56 31.05 3.13
N ASN A 28 15.27 30.98 4.44
CA ASN A 28 15.87 29.95 5.29
C ASN A 28 15.28 28.55 5.02
N GLN A 29 14.00 28.46 4.63
CA GLN A 29 13.38 27.19 4.26
C GLN A 29 13.95 26.64 2.94
N GLU A 30 14.18 27.50 1.94
CA GLU A 30 14.80 27.11 0.68
C GLU A 30 16.22 26.57 0.89
N LYS A 31 17.04 27.27 1.69
CA LYS A 31 18.39 26.80 2.05
C LYS A 31 18.39 25.45 2.77
N ILE A 32 17.46 25.24 3.70
CA ILE A 32 17.34 23.95 4.42
C ILE A 32 16.92 22.83 3.44
N LEU A 33 16.09 23.14 2.46
CA LEU A 33 15.58 22.15 1.51
C LEU A 33 16.64 21.77 0.46
N GLU A 34 17.47 22.73 0.03
CA GLU A 34 18.65 22.47 -0.80
C GLU A 34 19.70 21.64 -0.06
N GLN A 35 20.00 21.98 1.20
CA GLN A 35 20.92 21.19 2.04
C GLN A 35 20.44 19.76 2.24
N LYS A 36 19.13 19.54 2.45
CA LYS A 36 18.56 18.19 2.57
C LYS A 36 18.67 17.38 1.27
N LYS A 37 18.45 18.00 0.11
CA LYS A 37 18.62 17.35 -1.21
C LYS A 37 20.09 16.98 -1.47
N ALA A 38 21.03 17.84 -1.12
CA ALA A 38 22.46 17.56 -1.23
C ALA A 38 22.90 16.43 -0.29
N LEU A 39 22.38 16.39 0.95
CA LEU A 39 22.68 15.32 1.90
C LEU A 39 22.11 13.97 1.45
N LEU A 40 20.88 13.94 0.92
CA LEU A 40 20.26 12.71 0.42
C LEU A 40 20.99 12.14 -0.80
N THR A 41 21.39 13.00 -1.74
CA THR A 41 22.16 12.58 -2.93
C THR A 41 23.57 12.10 -2.57
N GLY A 42 24.23 12.77 -1.62
CA GLY A 42 25.53 12.33 -1.10
C GLY A 42 25.47 10.98 -0.38
N ALA A 43 24.42 10.73 0.41
CA ALA A 43 24.24 9.45 1.11
C ALA A 43 23.99 8.28 0.15
N LEU A 44 23.28 8.51 -0.96
CA LEU A 44 23.03 7.47 -1.96
C LEU A 44 24.30 7.11 -2.75
N ALA A 45 25.12 8.11 -3.07
CA ALA A 45 26.40 7.92 -3.75
C ALA A 45 27.41 7.16 -2.85
N SER A 46 27.48 7.47 -1.54
CA SER A 46 28.41 6.80 -0.63
C SER A 46 28.10 5.30 -0.45
N ILE A 47 26.81 4.92 -0.41
CA ILE A 47 26.40 3.51 -0.32
C ILE A 47 26.81 2.75 -1.59
N LEU A 48 26.65 3.34 -2.77
CA LEU A 48 27.06 2.71 -4.04
C LEU A 48 28.59 2.54 -4.13
N PHE A 49 29.36 3.52 -3.67
CA PHE A 49 30.83 3.41 -3.62
C PHE A 49 31.30 2.34 -2.65
N ILE A 50 30.71 2.24 -1.45
CA ILE A 50 31.05 1.20 -0.47
C ILE A 50 30.75 -0.19 -1.06
N MET A 51 29.62 -0.36 -1.75
CA MET A 51 29.25 -1.66 -2.33
C MET A 51 30.16 -2.07 -3.50
N SER A 52 30.62 -1.12 -4.31
CA SER A 52 31.58 -1.37 -5.39
C SER A 52 32.98 -1.76 -4.85
N PHE A 53 33.42 -1.15 -3.75
CA PHE A 53 34.70 -1.46 -3.12
C PHE A 53 34.70 -2.84 -2.43
N ILE A 54 33.59 -3.23 -1.79
CA ILE A 54 33.43 -4.57 -1.21
C ILE A 54 33.48 -5.64 -2.31
N ASN A 55 32.85 -5.39 -3.46
CA ASN A 55 32.80 -6.36 -4.54
C ASN A 55 34.16 -6.55 -5.23
N SER A 56 34.95 -5.48 -5.37
CA SER A 56 36.30 -5.55 -5.97
C SER A 56 37.34 -6.18 -5.04
N SER A 57 37.30 -5.88 -3.74
CA SER A 57 38.23 -6.46 -2.75
C SER A 57 38.04 -7.98 -2.56
N LEU A 58 36.84 -8.50 -2.83
CA LEU A 58 36.52 -9.93 -2.79
C LEU A 58 36.94 -10.69 -4.06
N LEU A 59 37.19 -9.98 -5.17
CA LEU A 59 37.62 -10.56 -6.45
C LEU A 59 39.14 -10.66 -6.56
N ASP A 60 39.90 -9.68 -6.03
CA ASP A 60 41.37 -9.65 -6.14
C ASP A 60 42.10 -10.64 -5.19
N ASN A 61 41.46 -11.11 -4.12
CA ASN A 61 42.09 -12.04 -3.17
C ASN A 61 41.99 -13.53 -3.56
N ARG A 62 41.67 -13.86 -4.82
CA ARG A 62 41.48 -15.26 -5.28
C ARG A 62 42.61 -15.85 -6.12
N ASP A 63 43.71 -15.14 -6.29
CA ASP A 63 44.94 -15.68 -6.87
C ASP A 63 46.01 -15.90 -5.80
N MET A 64 45.93 -17.02 -5.08
CA MET A 64 47.07 -17.80 -4.57
C MET A 64 46.59 -18.93 -3.64
N GLY A 65 46.95 -20.17 -3.96
CA GLY A 65 46.94 -21.27 -2.98
C GLY A 65 45.97 -22.41 -3.27
N LYS A 66 46.39 -23.29 -4.17
CA LYS A 66 45.82 -24.62 -4.41
C LYS A 66 45.85 -25.46 -3.12
N ASN A 67 44.69 -25.87 -2.60
CA ASN A 67 44.46 -27.27 -2.20
C ASN A 67 42.96 -27.58 -2.00
N PRO A 68 42.49 -28.79 -2.38
CA PRO A 68 41.08 -29.07 -2.57
C PRO A 68 40.52 -29.91 -1.42
N GLN A 69 39.71 -29.32 -0.55
CA GLN A 69 38.74 -30.07 0.27
C GLN A 69 37.77 -29.07 0.89
N PHE A 70 36.50 -29.43 0.85
CA PHE A 70 35.30 -28.69 1.27
C PHE A 70 34.68 -27.71 0.24
N GLY A 71 33.68 -28.24 -0.46
CA GLY A 71 32.37 -27.57 -0.50
C GLY A 71 32.19 -26.39 -1.44
N ALA A 72 33.15 -26.12 -2.33
CA ALA A 72 32.96 -25.18 -3.42
C ALA A 72 31.98 -25.79 -4.44
N ARG A 73 30.70 -25.38 -4.35
CA ARG A 73 29.78 -25.43 -5.49
C ARG A 73 30.36 -24.55 -6.58
N GLY A 74 31.24 -25.16 -7.38
CA GLY A 74 31.76 -24.59 -8.59
C GLY A 74 30.61 -24.16 -9.48
N VAL A 75 30.77 -22.98 -10.07
CA VAL A 75 30.01 -22.56 -11.23
C VAL A 75 30.06 -23.71 -12.22
N ALA A 76 28.89 -24.30 -12.50
CA ALA A 76 28.75 -25.32 -13.52
C ALA A 76 29.25 -24.73 -14.83
N SER A 77 30.29 -25.37 -15.37
CA SER A 77 30.73 -25.23 -16.75
C SER A 77 29.52 -25.14 -17.68
N ILE A 78 29.50 -24.12 -18.55
CA ILE A 78 28.70 -24.09 -19.76
C ILE A 78 29.06 -25.35 -20.57
N ASN A 79 28.26 -26.39 -20.39
CA ASN A 79 28.21 -27.58 -21.23
C ASN A 79 26.78 -27.61 -21.78
N GLN A 80 26.66 -27.39 -23.09
CA GLN A 80 25.41 -27.42 -23.88
C GLN A 80 24.29 -26.52 -23.33
N ARG A 81 24.24 -25.27 -23.82
CA ARG A 81 22.99 -24.50 -23.86
C ARG A 81 21.96 -25.35 -24.62
N ASP A 82 20.90 -25.78 -23.94
CA ASP A 82 19.71 -26.29 -24.60
C ASP A 82 19.08 -25.14 -25.42
N LEU A 83 19.54 -25.00 -26.66
CA LEU A 83 19.07 -23.98 -27.59
C LEU A 83 17.56 -24.06 -27.80
N GLU A 84 16.93 -25.22 -27.61
CA GLU A 84 15.49 -25.39 -27.79
C GLU A 84 14.64 -24.59 -26.81
N TRP A 85 14.99 -24.52 -25.51
CA TRP A 85 14.19 -23.74 -24.57
C TRP A 85 14.37 -22.24 -24.79
N GLU A 86 15.58 -21.79 -25.13
CA GLU A 86 15.86 -20.40 -25.48
C GLU A 86 15.13 -20.01 -26.77
N HIS A 87 15.09 -20.90 -27.77
CA HIS A 87 14.40 -20.68 -29.04
C HIS A 87 12.87 -20.71 -28.88
N GLN A 88 12.33 -21.57 -28.01
CA GLN A 88 10.90 -21.58 -27.65
C GLN A 88 10.51 -20.32 -26.88
N LEU A 89 11.36 -19.84 -25.97
CA LEU A 89 11.12 -18.61 -25.23
C LEU A 89 11.18 -17.39 -26.17
N ALA A 90 12.19 -17.33 -27.05
CA ALA A 90 12.33 -16.27 -28.04
C ALA A 90 11.14 -16.26 -29.03
N ALA A 91 10.70 -17.43 -29.50
CA ALA A 91 9.52 -17.55 -30.37
C ALA A 91 8.21 -17.12 -29.66
N LYS A 92 8.06 -17.45 -28.37
CA LYS A 92 6.91 -16.99 -27.57
C LYS A 92 6.92 -15.48 -27.33
N LEU A 93 8.11 -14.89 -27.21
CA LEU A 93 8.30 -13.45 -27.04
C LEU A 93 8.12 -12.68 -28.35
N SER A 94 8.52 -13.23 -29.49
CA SER A 94 8.43 -12.57 -30.80
C SER A 94 7.01 -12.52 -31.37
N VAL A 95 6.12 -13.44 -30.98
CA VAL A 95 4.72 -13.47 -31.43
C VAL A 95 3.84 -12.46 -30.68
N ASN A 96 4.26 -12.00 -29.50
CA ASN A 96 3.47 -11.09 -28.66
C ASN A 96 4.22 -9.77 -28.42
N GLU A 97 4.15 -8.84 -29.38
CA GLU A 97 4.62 -7.45 -29.19
C GLU A 97 3.88 -6.68 -28.07
N ARG A 98 2.85 -7.27 -27.45
CA ARG A 98 2.18 -6.77 -26.23
C ARG A 98 2.38 -7.65 -24.99
N GLY A 99 3.22 -8.68 -25.08
CA GLY A 99 3.23 -9.82 -24.16
C GLY A 99 4.10 -9.72 -22.92
N ILE A 100 4.94 -8.70 -22.75
CA ILE A 100 5.75 -8.57 -21.53
C ILE A 100 4.86 -8.32 -20.29
N ALA A 101 3.65 -7.80 -20.48
CA ALA A 101 2.64 -7.65 -19.42
C ALA A 101 1.79 -8.92 -19.17
N SER A 102 1.93 -9.98 -19.99
CA SER A 102 1.08 -11.18 -19.93
C SER A 102 1.82 -12.46 -19.54
N ILE A 103 3.06 -12.36 -19.04
CA ILE A 103 3.83 -13.50 -18.50
C ILE A 103 3.45 -13.78 -17.01
N GLY A 104 2.42 -13.10 -16.50
CA GLY A 104 1.85 -13.37 -15.17
C GLY A 104 0.67 -14.33 -15.23
N TYR A 105 0.48 -15.13 -14.18
CA TYR A 105 -0.79 -15.84 -13.99
C TYR A 105 -1.92 -14.82 -13.74
N GLN A 106 -3.14 -15.16 -14.15
CA GLN A 106 -4.29 -14.32 -13.88
C GLN A 106 -4.55 -14.29 -12.37
N PRO A 107 -4.66 -13.11 -11.73
CA PRO A 107 -4.84 -13.04 -10.28
C PRO A 107 -6.16 -13.68 -9.88
N THR A 108 -6.08 -14.50 -8.84
CA THR A 108 -7.23 -15.15 -8.21
C THR A 108 -8.18 -14.10 -7.62
N LEU A 109 -9.44 -14.48 -7.37
CA LEU A 109 -10.41 -13.59 -6.73
C LEU A 109 -9.90 -13.10 -5.35
N LEU A 110 -9.20 -13.96 -4.61
CA LEU A 110 -8.62 -13.62 -3.32
C LEU A 110 -7.50 -12.57 -3.47
N GLU A 111 -6.60 -12.72 -4.43
CA GLU A 111 -5.53 -11.75 -4.68
C GLU A 111 -6.08 -10.40 -5.15
N LYS A 112 -7.11 -10.40 -6.00
CA LYS A 112 -7.80 -9.16 -6.38
C LYS A 112 -8.41 -8.48 -5.17
N LEU A 113 -9.09 -9.23 -4.30
CA LEU A 113 -9.62 -8.65 -3.07
C LEU A 113 -8.49 -8.07 -2.20
N GLN A 114 -7.42 -8.82 -1.98
CA GLN A 114 -6.33 -8.44 -1.08
C GLN A 114 -5.51 -7.26 -1.60
N PHE A 115 -5.12 -7.27 -2.87
CA PHE A 115 -4.16 -6.31 -3.43
C PHE A 115 -4.80 -5.18 -4.23
N GLU A 116 -5.96 -5.41 -4.85
CA GLU A 116 -6.67 -4.38 -5.65
C GLU A 116 -7.66 -3.61 -4.77
N THR A 117 -8.53 -4.31 -4.03
CA THR A 117 -9.58 -3.65 -3.23
C THR A 117 -9.10 -3.21 -1.85
N LEU A 118 -8.36 -4.08 -1.16
CA LEU A 118 -7.87 -3.86 0.20
C LEU A 118 -6.44 -3.27 0.22
N GLU A 119 -5.78 -3.17 -0.94
CA GLU A 119 -4.42 -2.60 -1.11
C GLU A 119 -3.36 -3.18 -0.15
N GLY A 120 -3.53 -4.42 0.30
CA GLY A 120 -2.64 -5.08 1.27
C GLY A 120 -2.67 -4.48 2.68
N LYS A 121 -3.64 -3.61 3.01
CA LYS A 121 -3.70 -2.90 4.30
C LYS A 121 -4.47 -3.64 5.39
N TYR A 122 -5.03 -4.81 5.08
CA TYR A 122 -5.98 -5.52 5.94
C TYR A 122 -5.48 -6.94 6.22
N PHE A 123 -5.77 -7.41 7.44
CA PHE A 123 -5.65 -8.81 7.81
C PHE A 123 -6.92 -9.56 7.45
N LEU A 124 -6.76 -10.78 6.95
CA LEU A 124 -7.82 -11.69 6.57
C LEU A 124 -7.72 -12.93 7.46
N SER A 125 -8.79 -13.25 8.18
CA SER A 125 -8.90 -14.51 8.92
C SER A 125 -9.83 -15.46 8.19
N PHE A 126 -9.39 -16.71 8.09
CA PHE A 126 -10.09 -17.74 7.32
C PHE A 126 -10.65 -18.83 8.23
N GLU A 127 -11.78 -19.38 7.83
CA GLU A 127 -12.39 -20.59 8.39
C GLU A 127 -12.77 -21.50 7.22
N ASN A 128 -12.29 -22.74 7.24
CA ASN A 128 -12.51 -23.72 6.16
C ASN A 128 -12.13 -23.18 4.75
N GLY A 129 -11.04 -22.40 4.67
CA GLY A 129 -10.53 -21.83 3.41
C GLY A 129 -11.31 -20.62 2.89
N LYS A 130 -12.29 -20.12 3.64
CA LYS A 130 -13.10 -18.95 3.29
C LYS A 130 -12.95 -17.85 4.33
N ILE A 131 -13.13 -16.60 3.92
CA ILE A 131 -12.97 -15.40 4.75
C ILE A 131 -14.10 -15.34 5.79
N ARG A 132 -13.71 -15.30 7.06
CA ARG A 132 -14.62 -15.07 8.19
C ARG A 132 -14.51 -13.65 8.73
N HIS A 133 -13.30 -13.09 8.71
CA HIS A 133 -13.03 -11.77 9.28
C HIS A 133 -12.02 -10.99 8.42
N ILE A 134 -12.25 -9.69 8.31
CA ILE A 134 -11.34 -8.73 7.69
C ILE A 134 -11.13 -7.59 8.67
N GLU A 135 -9.88 -7.23 8.96
CA GLU A 135 -9.56 -6.15 9.88
C GLU A 135 -8.47 -5.24 9.32
N TYR A 136 -8.66 -3.94 9.47
CA TYR A 136 -7.66 -2.96 9.09
C TYR A 136 -6.40 -3.09 9.95
N SER A 137 -5.24 -3.23 9.31
CA SER A 137 -3.97 -3.32 10.01
C SER A 137 -3.55 -1.95 10.52
N ALA A 138 -3.47 -1.79 11.84
CA ALA A 138 -2.93 -0.57 12.46
C ALA A 138 -1.49 -0.25 11.99
N HIS A 139 -0.76 -1.23 11.48
CA HIS A 139 0.59 -1.08 10.97
C HIS A 139 0.67 -0.56 9.53
N ALA A 140 -0.44 -0.45 8.80
CA ALA A 140 -0.43 -0.13 7.37
C ALA A 140 0.06 1.31 7.05
N GLN A 141 0.35 2.15 8.06
CA GLN A 141 0.82 3.56 7.98
C GLN A 141 0.01 4.51 7.09
N ARG A 142 -0.99 4.01 6.38
CA ARG A 142 -1.88 4.72 5.47
C ARG A 142 -3.25 4.87 6.12
N ASN A 143 -4.20 5.41 5.39
CA ASN A 143 -5.60 5.44 5.83
C ASN A 143 -6.35 4.21 5.31
N PRO A 144 -7.39 3.74 6.02
CA PRO A 144 -8.27 2.69 5.52
C PRO A 144 -8.98 3.13 4.23
N ASN A 145 -9.30 2.15 3.38
CA ASN A 145 -9.94 2.38 2.07
C ASN A 145 -11.44 2.64 2.22
N TYR A 146 -12.04 3.23 1.20
CA TYR A 146 -13.49 3.34 1.11
C TYR A 146 -14.07 2.10 0.44
N VAL A 147 -15.16 1.57 1.01
CA VAL A 147 -16.00 0.55 0.36
C VAL A 147 -17.36 1.19 0.15
N ASN A 148 -17.58 1.77 -1.04
CA ASN A 148 -18.75 2.63 -1.30
C ASN A 148 -20.07 1.85 -1.26
N ASN A 149 -20.13 0.69 -1.91
CA ASN A 149 -21.30 -0.18 -1.92
C ASN A 149 -20.95 -1.53 -1.27
N ARG A 150 -21.43 -1.71 -0.04
CA ARG A 150 -21.10 -2.84 0.84
C ARG A 150 -21.90 -4.10 0.48
N GLU A 151 -23.13 -3.93 -0.01
CA GLU A 151 -23.93 -5.02 -0.57
C GLU A 151 -23.24 -5.60 -1.81
N LEU A 152 -22.82 -4.74 -2.73
CA LEU A 152 -22.08 -5.15 -3.92
C LEU A 152 -20.73 -5.77 -3.56
N PHE A 153 -20.07 -5.27 -2.51
CA PHE A 153 -18.84 -5.88 -1.99
C PHE A 153 -19.08 -7.32 -1.52
N LEU A 154 -20.13 -7.57 -0.74
CA LEU A 154 -20.50 -8.92 -0.30
C LEU A 154 -20.86 -9.81 -1.50
N GLN A 155 -21.69 -9.32 -2.43
CA GLN A 155 -22.08 -10.07 -3.62
C GLN A 155 -20.91 -10.45 -4.51
N LYS A 156 -19.99 -9.51 -4.80
CA LYS A 156 -18.79 -9.76 -5.61
C LYS A 156 -17.86 -10.79 -4.99
N ASN A 157 -17.80 -10.84 -3.66
CA ASN A 157 -16.92 -11.71 -2.91
C ASN A 157 -17.64 -12.91 -2.28
N ARG A 158 -18.89 -13.21 -2.68
CA ARG A 158 -19.71 -14.27 -2.08
C ARG A 158 -19.00 -15.61 -1.99
N ASN A 159 -18.26 -15.98 -3.04
CA ASN A 159 -17.55 -17.25 -3.13
C ASN A 159 -16.34 -17.34 -2.20
N LEU A 160 -15.83 -16.18 -1.74
CA LEU A 160 -14.70 -16.09 -0.82
C LEU A 160 -15.15 -16.06 0.64
N ILE A 161 -16.41 -15.76 0.93
CA ILE A 161 -16.94 -15.58 2.29
C ILE A 161 -17.34 -16.94 2.87
N SER A 162 -17.18 -17.12 4.19
CA SER A 162 -17.42 -18.39 4.90
C SER A 162 -18.82 -18.96 4.70
N GLN A 163 -19.83 -18.09 4.54
CA GLN A 163 -21.21 -18.49 4.33
C GLN A 163 -21.62 -18.48 2.86
N ASP A 164 -22.38 -19.49 2.44
CA ASP A 164 -23.04 -19.49 1.13
C ASP A 164 -24.37 -18.71 1.20
N PHE A 165 -24.53 -17.70 0.35
CA PHE A 165 -25.72 -16.86 0.25
C PHE A 165 -25.92 -16.35 -1.19
N ASP A 166 -27.16 -15.99 -1.51
CA ASP A 166 -27.55 -15.44 -2.82
C ASP A 166 -28.03 -13.99 -2.74
N GLN A 167 -28.59 -13.60 -1.59
CA GLN A 167 -29.12 -12.25 -1.36
C GLN A 167 -28.49 -11.62 -0.12
N VAL A 168 -28.38 -10.29 -0.17
CA VAL A 168 -27.84 -9.45 0.91
C VAL A 168 -28.84 -8.34 1.15
N GLU A 169 -29.21 -8.13 2.41
CA GLU A 169 -30.13 -7.06 2.81
C GLU A 169 -29.53 -6.26 3.96
N LYS A 170 -29.47 -4.93 3.82
CA LYS A 170 -29.05 -4.05 4.90
C LYS A 170 -30.13 -4.00 5.98
N LYS A 171 -29.81 -4.47 7.18
CA LYS A 171 -30.75 -4.51 8.30
C LYS A 171 -30.71 -3.24 9.14
N GLU A 172 -29.50 -2.80 9.49
CA GLU A 172 -29.32 -1.75 10.49
C GLU A 172 -28.04 -0.96 10.28
N THR A 173 -28.04 0.30 10.71
CA THR A 173 -26.85 1.13 10.88
C THR A 173 -26.86 1.74 12.25
N LYS A 174 -25.83 1.46 13.04
CA LYS A 174 -25.59 2.05 14.35
C LYS A 174 -24.37 2.96 14.27
N ILE A 175 -24.45 4.10 14.94
CA ILE A 175 -23.32 5.00 15.11
C ILE A 175 -22.87 4.85 16.56
N GLU A 176 -21.65 4.36 16.76
CA GLU A 176 -21.06 4.06 18.07
C GLU A 176 -19.79 4.92 18.22
N ASP A 177 -19.90 6.03 18.94
CA ASP A 177 -18.83 7.01 19.21
C ASP A 177 -18.02 7.42 17.98
N GLN A 178 -16.97 6.65 17.66
CA GLN A 178 -16.01 6.91 16.57
C GLN A 178 -16.22 6.00 15.35
N PHE A 179 -17.19 5.08 15.42
CA PHE A 179 -17.42 4.05 14.43
C PHE A 179 -18.86 4.08 13.92
N ILE A 180 -19.02 3.64 12.69
CA ILE A 180 -20.32 3.33 12.10
C ILE A 180 -20.35 1.82 11.89
N VAL A 181 -21.30 1.15 12.53
CA VAL A 181 -21.50 -0.30 12.44
C VAL A 181 -22.72 -0.55 11.57
N GLU A 182 -22.54 -1.25 10.45
CA GLU A 182 -23.63 -1.61 9.56
C GLU A 182 -23.83 -3.14 9.57
N ASN A 183 -25.04 -3.58 9.87
CA ASN A 183 -25.39 -5.00 9.91
C ASN A 183 -26.19 -5.36 8.66
N TYR A 184 -25.77 -6.45 8.00
CA TYR A 184 -26.40 -7.01 6.82
C TYR A 184 -26.84 -8.44 7.10
N THR A 185 -28.00 -8.81 6.58
CA THR A 185 -28.52 -10.17 6.61
C THR A 185 -28.10 -10.87 5.32
N LEU A 186 -27.54 -12.07 5.46
CA LEU A 186 -27.21 -12.93 4.32
C LEU A 186 -28.31 -13.99 4.18
N MET A 187 -28.87 -14.13 2.98
CA MET A 187 -29.98 -15.04 2.71
C MET A 187 -29.67 -16.01 1.58
N LYS A 188 -30.16 -17.25 1.74
CA LYS A 188 -30.12 -18.32 0.73
C LYS A 188 -31.49 -18.95 0.66
N ASP A 189 -32.07 -19.07 -0.53
CA ASP A 189 -33.43 -19.63 -0.72
C ASP A 189 -34.48 -18.98 0.21
N GLU A 190 -34.47 -17.64 0.32
CA GLU A 190 -35.34 -16.83 1.19
C GLU A 190 -35.19 -17.07 2.70
N LYS A 191 -34.20 -17.86 3.12
CA LYS A 191 -33.87 -18.10 4.54
C LYS A 191 -32.64 -17.33 4.94
N ILE A 192 -32.67 -16.75 6.14
CA ILE A 192 -31.52 -16.12 6.76
C ILE A 192 -30.51 -17.20 7.13
N VAL A 193 -29.30 -17.10 6.59
CA VAL A 193 -28.22 -18.07 6.84
C VAL A 193 -27.15 -17.54 7.80
N SER A 194 -26.90 -16.23 7.78
CA SER A 194 -25.86 -15.58 8.60
C SER A 194 -26.06 -14.06 8.60
N SER A 195 -25.26 -13.35 9.38
CA SER A 195 -25.16 -11.89 9.33
C SER A 195 -23.73 -11.43 9.08
N ALA A 196 -23.60 -10.33 8.33
CA ALA A 196 -22.34 -9.67 8.03
C ALA A 196 -22.33 -8.29 8.68
N GLN A 197 -21.30 -8.01 9.48
CA GLN A 197 -21.14 -6.74 10.18
C GLN A 197 -19.96 -5.97 9.59
N PHE A 198 -20.25 -4.81 9.02
CA PHE A 198 -19.23 -3.85 8.60
C PHE A 198 -18.94 -2.87 9.73
N LYS A 199 -17.65 -2.68 10.03
CA LYS A 199 -17.17 -1.60 10.89
C LYS A 199 -16.51 -0.55 10.02
N LEU A 200 -16.95 0.69 10.17
CA LEU A 200 -16.44 1.84 9.45
C LEU A 200 -15.99 2.90 10.45
N ASP A 201 -15.11 3.79 10.02
CA ASP A 201 -14.82 4.99 10.80
C ASP A 201 -15.88 6.09 10.56
N LYS A 202 -15.77 7.18 11.32
CA LYS A 202 -16.62 8.38 11.17
C LYS A 202 -16.60 9.03 9.78
N HIS A 203 -15.60 8.72 8.96
CA HIS A 203 -15.49 9.22 7.59
C HIS A 203 -16.05 8.23 6.57
N GLY A 204 -16.58 7.08 6.99
CA GLY A 204 -17.11 6.03 6.12
C GLY A 204 -16.04 5.11 5.52
N ARG A 205 -14.80 5.17 6.00
CA ARG A 205 -13.71 4.29 5.58
C ARG A 205 -13.87 2.92 6.24
N PHE A 206 -13.58 1.88 5.49
CA PHE A 206 -13.74 0.48 5.89
C PHE A 206 -12.66 0.09 6.90
N LEU A 207 -13.08 -0.29 8.10
CA LEU A 207 -12.19 -0.78 9.17
C LEU A 207 -12.22 -2.28 9.30
N GLY A 208 -13.35 -2.93 9.01
CA GLY A 208 -13.40 -4.38 9.04
C GLY A 208 -14.77 -4.96 8.70
N LEU A 209 -14.77 -6.27 8.51
CA LEU A 209 -15.93 -7.10 8.22
C LEU A 209 -15.87 -8.34 9.12
N SER A 210 -16.98 -8.68 9.76
CA SER A 210 -17.15 -9.94 10.50
C SER A 210 -18.37 -10.69 10.01
N ILE A 211 -18.21 -11.99 9.76
CA ILE A 211 -19.29 -12.91 9.45
C ILE A 211 -19.63 -13.70 10.71
N GLN A 212 -20.90 -13.68 11.10
CA GLN A 212 -21.41 -14.30 12.33
C GLN A 212 -22.12 -15.61 12.08
#